data_AF-A0A1G4SK08-F1
#
_entry.id   AF-A0A1G4SK08-F1
#
_cell.length_a   1.000
_cell.length_b   1.000
_cell.length_c   1.000
_cell.angle_alpha   90.00
_cell.angle_beta   90.00
_cell.angle_gamma   90.00
#
_symmetry.space_group_name_H-M   'P 1'
#
loop_
_entity.id
_entity.type
_entity.pdbx_description
1 polymer ?
#
loop_
_entity_poly.entity_id
_entity_poly.type
_entity_poly.pdbx_seq_one_letter_code
_entity_poly.pdbx_strand_id
1 'polypeptide(L)'
;MIWGWNKLLSRLVLNDDMAELLVRSFTQETESVLNDIKKEHGLDTGNFRNGGSWDKRFGRIKDVALQNDLVVLTRSRGIWTFVCVLDLGTGSLYIFSKEKNLDVVIKNFGKKSIHYFHAFVSLNGGPLEFANQQLTLFESLTEEYENKRLLEVQKILGEEYPLVKQVIFVIGQEIDKRVVGVEARLFNRYFELIDKADWTAYVFKDEYSDVAVLNEEVVESMDIIPKIKPSVKKRKEEIAKKKLLEEGKKEEDNG
;
A
#
# COMPACT_ATOMS: atom_id res chain seq x y z
N MET A 1 -29.12 -12.24 34.90
CA MET A 1 -29.69 -11.88 33.59
C MET A 1 -28.96 -10.63 33.11
N ILE A 2 -28.26 -10.77 31.98
CA ILE A 2 -27.62 -9.72 31.14
C ILE A 2 -26.57 -8.83 31.80
N TRP A 3 -25.29 -9.15 31.62
CA TRP A 3 -24.25 -8.18 31.20
C TRP A 3 -23.24 -8.98 30.36
N GLY A 4 -23.65 -9.28 29.13
CA GLY A 4 -22.77 -9.77 28.09
C GLY A 4 -22.29 -8.61 27.22
N TRP A 5 -21.03 -8.69 26.80
CA TRP A 5 -20.50 -8.15 25.55
C TRP A 5 -20.50 -6.61 25.42
N ASN A 6 -19.34 -5.99 25.62
CA ASN A 6 -18.69 -5.10 24.63
C ASN A 6 -17.53 -4.31 25.23
N LYS A 7 -16.33 -4.88 25.10
CA LYS A 7 -15.13 -4.14 24.71
C LYS A 7 -14.14 -5.16 24.17
N LEU A 8 -14.39 -5.64 22.95
CA LEU A 8 -13.26 -6.00 22.10
C LEU A 8 -12.43 -4.72 22.03
N LEU A 9 -11.31 -4.68 22.76
CA LEU A 9 -10.32 -3.62 22.60
C LEU A 9 -10.05 -3.54 21.10
N SER A 10 -10.46 -2.44 20.45
CA SER A 10 -10.15 -2.19 19.05
C SER A 10 -8.66 -2.46 18.89
N ARG A 11 -8.27 -3.41 18.04
CA ARG A 11 -6.83 -3.70 17.87
C ARG A 11 -6.14 -2.60 17.08
N LEU A 12 -6.93 -1.69 16.51
CA LEU A 12 -6.51 -0.53 15.75
C LEU A 12 -6.51 0.72 16.65
N VAL A 13 -5.74 0.68 17.74
CA VAL A 13 -5.83 1.69 18.81
C VAL A 13 -5.20 3.02 18.39
N LEU A 14 -5.97 3.86 17.73
CA LEU A 14 -5.76 5.30 17.65
C LEU A 14 -7.09 5.96 18.03
N ASN A 15 -7.09 7.09 18.74
CA ASN A 15 -8.35 7.80 18.97
C ASN A 15 -8.85 8.43 17.64
N ASP A 16 -10.15 8.70 17.56
CA ASP A 16 -10.79 9.16 16.32
C ASP A 16 -10.23 10.51 15.85
N ASP A 17 -9.97 11.44 16.76
CA ASP A 17 -9.40 12.76 16.44
C ASP A 17 -8.02 12.63 15.78
N MET A 18 -7.15 11.75 16.31
CA MET A 18 -5.84 11.49 15.71
C MET A 18 -5.92 10.72 14.41
N ALA A 19 -6.88 9.79 14.28
CA ALA A 19 -7.10 9.09 13.03
C ALA A 19 -7.52 10.10 11.96
N GLU A 20 -8.41 11.03 12.30
CA GLU A 20 -8.84 12.08 11.41
C GLU A 20 -7.67 12.96 10.97
N LEU A 21 -6.86 13.48 11.91
CA LEU A 21 -5.74 14.36 11.60
C LEU A 21 -4.69 13.68 10.69
N LEU A 22 -4.33 12.42 10.99
CA LEU A 22 -3.38 11.66 10.16
C LEU A 22 -3.94 11.35 8.78
N VAL A 23 -5.22 10.96 8.70
CA VAL A 23 -5.87 10.64 7.42
C VAL A 23 -6.03 11.88 6.56
N ARG A 24 -6.46 13.02 7.10
CA ARG A 24 -6.50 14.29 6.36
C ARG A 24 -5.12 14.67 5.83
N SER A 25 -4.08 14.56 6.66
CA SER A 25 -2.69 14.84 6.27
C SER A 25 -2.18 13.91 5.17
N PHE A 26 -2.56 12.63 5.24
CA PHE A 26 -2.22 11.63 4.26
C PHE A 26 -2.96 11.84 2.92
N THR A 27 -4.23 12.24 2.96
CA THR A 27 -5.13 12.25 1.79
C THR A 27 -5.21 13.59 1.08
N GLN A 28 -4.85 14.69 1.73
CA GLN A 28 -4.88 16.02 1.13
C GLN A 28 -4.11 16.05 -0.20
N GLU A 29 -4.69 16.77 -1.15
CA GLU A 29 -4.23 16.94 -2.53
C GLU A 29 -2.76 17.41 -2.59
N THR A 30 -2.04 16.98 -3.62
CA THR A 30 -0.62 17.35 -3.83
C THR A 30 -0.33 17.89 -5.22
N GLU A 31 -1.18 17.69 -6.23
CA GLU A 31 -0.86 18.09 -7.60
C GLU A 31 -0.80 19.61 -7.75
N SER A 32 -1.62 20.38 -7.02
CA SER A 32 -1.53 21.86 -7.01
C SER A 32 -0.14 22.32 -6.59
N VAL A 33 0.30 21.89 -5.41
CA VAL A 33 1.63 22.19 -4.85
C VAL A 33 2.75 21.71 -5.76
N LEU A 34 2.61 20.51 -6.34
CA LEU A 34 3.61 19.97 -7.27
C LEU A 34 3.64 20.71 -8.61
N ASN A 35 2.52 21.25 -9.07
CA ASN A 35 2.46 22.10 -10.26
C ASN A 35 3.18 23.42 -10.02
N ASP A 36 3.05 24.00 -8.83
CA ASP A 36 3.75 25.23 -8.48
C ASP A 36 5.25 25.01 -8.41
N ILE A 37 5.71 23.94 -7.74
CA ILE A 37 7.12 23.53 -7.73
C ILE A 37 7.66 23.32 -9.16
N LYS A 38 6.87 22.65 -10.02
CA LYS A 38 7.25 22.42 -11.43
C LYS A 38 7.50 23.75 -12.15
N LYS A 39 6.60 24.72 -11.99
CA LYS A 39 6.69 26.04 -12.63
C LYS A 39 7.83 26.88 -12.06
N GLU A 40 7.95 26.94 -10.74
CA GLU A 40 8.96 27.72 -10.03
C GLU A 40 10.39 27.30 -10.40
N HIS A 41 10.63 25.98 -10.52
CA HIS A 41 11.95 25.44 -10.83
C HIS A 41 12.18 25.11 -12.31
N GLY A 42 11.24 25.46 -13.20
CA GLY A 42 11.38 25.20 -14.65
C GLY A 42 11.57 23.72 -15.00
N LEU A 43 10.86 22.82 -14.34
CA LEU A 43 11.01 21.37 -14.54
C LEU A 43 10.13 20.87 -15.69
N ASP A 44 10.72 20.35 -16.77
CA ASP A 44 9.94 19.99 -17.97
C ASP A 44 9.32 18.58 -17.93
N THR A 45 10.01 17.61 -17.34
CA THR A 45 9.68 16.17 -17.49
C THR A 45 8.59 15.65 -16.54
N GLY A 46 8.42 16.29 -15.38
CA GLY A 46 7.49 15.83 -14.32
C GLY A 46 7.92 14.55 -13.59
N ASN A 47 9.13 14.03 -13.82
CA ASN A 47 9.61 12.78 -13.22
C ASN A 47 9.61 12.79 -11.69
N PHE A 48 9.80 13.96 -11.07
CA PHE A 48 9.83 14.11 -9.61
C PHE A 48 8.46 13.92 -8.94
N ARG A 49 7.34 14.04 -9.68
CA ARG A 49 5.99 14.15 -9.09
C ARG A 49 5.65 13.02 -8.13
N ASN A 50 6.01 11.78 -8.49
CA ASN A 50 5.72 10.62 -7.65
C ASN A 50 6.44 10.70 -6.30
N GLY A 51 7.74 11.04 -6.30
CA GLY A 51 8.52 11.23 -5.07
C GLY A 51 8.03 12.45 -4.29
N GLY A 52 7.88 13.60 -4.96
CA GLY A 52 7.41 14.83 -4.33
C GLY A 52 6.01 14.72 -3.72
N SER A 53 5.10 13.94 -4.32
CA SER A 53 3.78 13.66 -3.75
C SER A 53 3.90 12.91 -2.42
N TRP A 54 4.78 11.91 -2.34
CA TRP A 54 5.07 11.21 -1.09
C TRP A 54 5.76 12.10 -0.07
N ASP A 55 6.73 12.92 -0.48
CA ASP A 55 7.39 13.87 0.42
C ASP A 55 6.40 14.86 1.05
N LYS A 56 5.44 15.38 0.26
CA LYS A 56 4.39 16.26 0.78
C LYS A 56 3.43 15.56 1.73
N ARG A 57 3.04 14.31 1.44
CA ARG A 57 2.21 13.50 2.36
C ARG A 57 2.95 13.22 3.66
N PHE A 58 4.19 12.75 3.58
CA PHE A 58 4.99 12.43 4.75
C PHE A 58 5.38 13.67 5.57
N GLY A 59 5.62 14.81 4.93
CA GLY A 59 5.82 16.08 5.63
C GLY A 59 4.62 16.43 6.52
N ARG A 60 3.40 16.43 5.95
CA ARG A 60 2.17 16.72 6.70
C ARG A 60 1.91 15.72 7.83
N ILE A 61 2.09 14.42 7.55
CA ILE A 61 1.96 13.35 8.56
C ILE A 61 2.95 13.57 9.70
N LYS A 62 4.21 13.90 9.39
CA LYS A 62 5.24 14.18 10.38
C LYS A 62 4.86 15.38 11.26
N ASP A 63 4.43 16.47 10.66
CA ASP A 63 4.07 17.69 11.39
C ASP A 63 2.92 17.44 12.36
N VAL A 64 1.86 16.77 11.89
CA VAL A 64 0.72 16.39 12.72
C VAL A 64 1.11 15.42 13.83
N ALA A 65 1.92 14.40 13.53
CA ALA A 65 2.35 13.44 14.54
C ALA A 65 3.17 14.10 15.66
N LEU A 66 4.11 14.99 15.31
CA LEU A 66 4.93 15.71 16.29
C LEU A 66 4.12 16.68 17.15
N GLN A 67 3.07 17.29 16.60
CA GLN A 67 2.19 18.20 17.34
C GLN A 67 1.25 17.47 18.31
N ASN A 68 1.11 16.15 18.20
CA ASN A 68 0.19 15.34 18.98
C ASN A 68 0.92 14.22 19.75
N ASP A 69 2.16 14.48 20.17
CA ASP A 69 2.97 13.60 21.03
C ASP A 69 3.20 12.18 20.49
N LEU A 70 3.16 11.99 19.17
CA LEU A 70 3.53 10.73 18.52
C LEU A 70 5.00 10.74 18.10
N VAL A 71 5.65 9.58 18.17
CA VAL A 71 7.04 9.42 17.72
C VAL A 71 7.07 9.27 16.20
N VAL A 72 7.89 10.08 15.53
CA VAL A 72 8.06 10.02 14.08
C VAL A 72 9.36 9.30 13.72
N LEU A 73 9.25 8.21 12.97
CA LEU A 73 10.39 7.45 12.46
C LEU A 73 10.57 7.73 10.97
N THR A 74 11.52 8.59 10.61
CA THR A 74 11.97 8.75 9.22
C THR A 74 13.04 7.72 8.92
N ARG A 75 12.72 6.73 8.08
CA ARG A 75 13.60 5.59 7.77
C ARG A 75 13.83 5.47 6.27
N SER A 76 14.96 4.89 5.90
CA SER A 76 15.35 4.71 4.51
C SER A 76 15.65 3.24 4.19
N ARG A 77 15.17 2.79 3.04
CA ARG A 77 15.44 1.47 2.46
C ARG A 77 15.71 1.61 0.97
N GLY A 78 16.98 1.44 0.59
CA GLY A 78 17.40 1.65 -0.80
C GLY A 78 17.17 3.11 -1.21
N ILE A 79 16.45 3.31 -2.31
CA ILE A 79 16.10 4.66 -2.81
C ILE A 79 14.87 5.26 -2.11
N TRP A 80 14.17 4.49 -1.27
CA TRP A 80 12.95 4.94 -0.60
C TRP A 80 13.23 5.46 0.79
N THR A 81 12.79 6.67 1.07
CA THR A 81 12.65 7.21 2.43
C THR A 81 11.17 7.31 2.75
N PHE A 82 10.76 6.88 3.94
CA PHE A 82 9.37 6.87 4.36
C PHE A 82 9.25 7.28 5.82
N VAL A 83 8.04 7.71 6.21
CA VAL A 83 7.70 8.07 7.57
C VAL A 83 6.76 7.03 8.15
N CYS A 84 7.11 6.53 9.33
CA CYS A 84 6.20 5.79 10.20
C CYS A 84 5.88 6.63 11.43
N VAL A 85 4.69 6.42 12.00
CA VAL A 85 4.24 7.10 13.21
C VAL A 85 4.04 6.05 14.29
N LEU A 86 4.65 6.24 15.46
CA LEU A 86 4.59 5.31 16.58
C LEU A 86 3.86 5.97 17.75
N ASP A 87 2.77 5.34 18.18
CA ASP A 87 2.13 5.66 19.45
C ASP A 87 2.79 4.86 20.58
N LEU A 88 3.50 5.54 21.47
CA LEU A 88 4.19 4.91 22.61
C LEU A 88 3.22 4.39 23.68
N GLY A 89 2.01 4.95 23.78
CA GLY A 89 1.01 4.50 24.73
C GLY A 89 0.52 3.08 24.41
N THR A 90 0.34 2.80 23.12
CA THR A 90 -0.17 1.50 22.64
C THR A 90 0.92 0.58 22.10
N GLY A 91 2.06 1.13 21.67
CA GLY A 91 3.09 0.43 20.91
C GLY A 91 2.69 0.17 19.46
N SER A 92 1.71 0.91 18.92
CA SER A 92 1.22 0.75 17.54
C SER A 92 2.04 1.61 16.58
N LEU A 93 2.62 0.96 15.56
CA LEU A 93 3.32 1.62 14.46
C LEU A 93 2.41 1.72 13.23
N TYR A 94 2.15 2.94 12.79
CA TYR A 94 1.33 3.25 11.62
C TYR A 94 2.21 3.45 10.40
N ILE A 95 1.88 2.72 9.33
CA ILE A 95 2.57 2.76 8.05
C ILE A 95 1.58 3.13 6.96
N PHE A 96 1.91 4.15 6.18
CA PHE A 96 1.02 4.68 5.16
C PHE A 96 1.36 4.11 3.78
N SER A 97 0.35 3.70 3.03
CA SER A 97 0.53 3.23 1.66
C SER A 97 -0.71 3.39 0.79
N LYS A 98 -0.55 3.11 -0.49
CA LYS A 98 -1.67 2.96 -1.42
C LYS A 98 -2.06 1.49 -1.52
N GLU A 99 -3.33 1.22 -1.74
CA GLU A 99 -3.85 -0.15 -1.86
C GLU A 99 -3.10 -0.96 -2.93
N LYS A 100 -2.94 -0.39 -4.13
CA LYS A 100 -2.18 -1.02 -5.23
C LYS A 100 -0.75 -1.43 -4.84
N ASN A 101 -0.09 -0.65 -3.99
CA ASN A 101 1.26 -0.99 -3.53
C ASN A 101 1.24 -2.14 -2.53
N LEU A 102 0.30 -2.11 -1.56
CA LEU A 102 0.13 -3.20 -0.62
C LEU A 102 -0.21 -4.52 -1.34
N ASP A 103 -1.11 -4.51 -2.31
CA ASP A 103 -1.51 -5.70 -3.07
C ASP A 103 -0.32 -6.34 -3.80
N VAL A 104 0.51 -5.51 -4.46
CA VAL A 104 1.73 -5.97 -5.13
C VAL A 104 2.70 -6.59 -4.13
N VAL A 105 2.82 -6.01 -2.94
CA VAL A 105 3.71 -6.50 -1.89
C VAL A 105 3.22 -7.84 -1.34
N ILE A 106 1.92 -7.97 -1.05
CA ILE A 106 1.30 -9.22 -0.55
C ILE A 106 1.46 -10.33 -1.59
N LYS A 107 1.21 -10.05 -2.87
CA LYS A 107 1.41 -11.01 -3.96
C LYS A 107 2.85 -11.53 -4.09
N ASN A 108 3.82 -10.79 -3.56
CA ASN A 108 5.23 -11.15 -3.56
C ASN A 108 5.73 -11.69 -2.21
N PHE A 109 4.84 -11.92 -1.25
CA PHE A 109 5.19 -12.51 0.03
C PHE A 109 5.75 -13.93 -0.13
N GLY A 110 6.72 -14.30 0.70
CA GLY A 110 7.43 -15.59 0.62
C GLY A 110 8.47 -15.70 -0.50
N LYS A 111 8.57 -14.73 -1.41
CA LYS A 111 9.59 -14.73 -2.47
C LYS A 111 10.95 -14.32 -1.94
N LYS A 112 12.02 -14.67 -2.68
CA LYS A 112 13.43 -14.39 -2.30
C LYS A 112 13.73 -12.92 -1.96
N SER A 113 13.06 -11.97 -2.61
CA SER A 113 13.23 -10.53 -2.36
C SER A 113 12.28 -10.07 -1.26
N ILE A 114 12.84 -9.44 -0.22
CA ILE A 114 12.08 -8.96 0.94
C ILE A 114 11.75 -7.48 0.73
N HIS A 115 10.46 -7.20 0.64
CA HIS A 115 9.96 -5.84 0.76
C HIS A 115 9.93 -5.44 2.23
N TYR A 116 10.13 -4.15 2.53
CA TYR A 116 10.18 -3.69 3.92
C TYR A 116 8.85 -3.89 4.68
N PHE A 117 7.71 -3.93 3.98
CA PHE A 117 6.43 -4.35 4.58
C PHE A 117 6.43 -5.82 5.04
N HIS A 118 7.12 -6.72 4.33
CA HIS A 118 7.25 -8.12 4.78
C HIS A 118 8.00 -8.16 6.13
N ALA A 119 9.02 -7.31 6.27
CA ALA A 119 9.74 -7.13 7.52
C ALA A 119 8.83 -6.56 8.61
N PHE A 120 8.11 -5.47 8.33
CA PHE A 120 7.20 -4.85 9.30
C PHE A 120 6.10 -5.78 9.81
N VAL A 121 5.43 -6.50 8.92
CA VAL A 121 4.34 -7.39 9.34
C VAL A 121 4.83 -8.56 10.20
N SER A 122 6.14 -8.87 10.18
CA SER A 122 6.72 -9.92 11.04
C SER A 122 6.63 -9.61 12.54
N LEU A 123 6.43 -8.33 12.90
CA LEU A 123 6.21 -7.91 14.28
C LEU A 123 4.79 -8.20 14.79
N ASN A 124 3.85 -8.42 13.89
CA ASN A 124 2.48 -8.70 14.29
C ASN A 124 2.38 -10.13 14.81
N GLY A 125 1.36 -10.38 15.63
CA GLY A 125 1.08 -11.70 16.18
C GLY A 125 1.00 -12.80 15.12
N GLY A 126 1.22 -14.04 15.57
CA GLY A 126 1.03 -15.25 14.77
C GLY A 126 -0.41 -15.43 14.28
N PRO A 127 -0.71 -16.53 13.59
CA PRO A 127 -2.08 -16.82 13.15
C PRO A 127 -3.00 -16.79 14.37
N LEU A 128 -4.18 -16.21 14.20
CA LEU A 128 -5.23 -16.47 15.17
C LEU A 128 -5.47 -17.97 15.13
N GLU A 129 -5.40 -18.65 16.27
CA GLU A 129 -5.85 -20.04 16.37
C GLU A 129 -7.36 -20.07 16.11
N PHE A 130 -7.76 -20.01 14.85
CA PHE A 130 -9.08 -20.44 14.45
C PHE A 130 -9.07 -21.95 14.62
N ALA A 131 -9.79 -22.43 15.63
CA ALA A 131 -9.79 -23.82 16.11
C ALA A 131 -10.14 -24.90 15.05
N ASN A 132 -10.28 -24.57 13.77
CA ASN A 132 -10.66 -25.49 12.69
C ASN A 132 -10.00 -25.19 11.33
N GLN A 133 -8.82 -24.55 11.26
CA GLN A 133 -8.12 -24.44 9.98
C GLN A 133 -7.19 -25.64 9.74
N GLN A 134 -7.51 -26.36 8.67
CA GLN A 134 -6.81 -27.45 8.01
C GLN A 134 -5.28 -27.40 8.18
N LEU A 135 -4.71 -28.45 8.79
CA LEU A 135 -3.31 -28.53 9.24
C LEU A 135 -2.22 -28.53 8.15
N THR A 136 -2.53 -28.53 6.86
CA THR A 136 -1.51 -28.46 5.81
C THR A 136 -2.12 -28.02 4.47
N LEU A 137 -1.88 -26.77 4.07
CA LEU A 137 -1.97 -26.32 2.67
C LEU A 137 -1.23 -25.01 2.38
N PHE A 138 -0.53 -24.45 3.36
CA PHE A 138 0.31 -23.26 3.17
C PHE A 138 1.78 -23.66 3.11
N GLU A 139 2.52 -23.12 2.15
CA GLU A 139 3.99 -23.18 2.18
C GLU A 139 4.45 -22.49 3.46
N SER A 140 4.99 -23.28 4.39
CA SER A 140 5.68 -22.73 5.55
C SER A 140 6.80 -21.85 5.05
N LEU A 141 6.80 -20.57 5.43
CA LEU A 141 7.91 -19.67 5.13
C LEU A 141 9.21 -20.32 5.61
N THR A 142 10.22 -20.30 4.75
CA THR A 142 11.51 -20.89 5.11
C THR A 142 12.09 -20.14 6.31
N GLU A 143 12.81 -20.86 7.17
CA GLU A 143 13.49 -20.25 8.32
C GLU A 143 14.43 -19.11 7.86
N GLU A 144 15.10 -19.29 6.72
CA GLU A 144 15.93 -18.26 6.09
C GLU A 144 15.13 -16.99 5.76
N TYR A 145 13.92 -17.12 5.22
CA TYR A 145 13.08 -15.98 4.89
C TYR A 145 12.61 -15.25 6.15
N GLU A 146 12.17 -15.99 7.18
CA GLU A 146 11.77 -15.41 8.47
C GLU A 146 12.92 -14.67 9.15
N ASN A 147 14.10 -15.27 9.22
CA ASN A 147 15.28 -14.64 9.81
C ASN A 147 15.66 -13.34 9.09
N LYS A 148 15.58 -13.32 7.75
CA LYS A 148 15.84 -12.10 6.98
C LYS A 148 14.80 -11.00 7.25
N ARG A 149 13.51 -11.36 7.41
CA ARG A 149 12.46 -10.38 7.75
C ARG A 149 12.73 -9.73 9.10
N LEU A 150 13.08 -10.53 10.11
CA LEU A 150 13.39 -10.07 11.46
C LEU A 150 14.61 -9.15 11.48
N LEU A 151 15.71 -9.55 10.83
CA LEU A 151 16.92 -8.73 10.72
C LEU A 151 16.64 -7.41 9.98
N GLU A 152 15.82 -7.45 8.93
CA GLU A 152 15.49 -6.24 8.17
C GLU A 152 14.65 -5.27 9.01
N VAL A 153 13.66 -5.75 9.77
CA VAL A 153 12.86 -4.86 10.62
C VAL A 153 13.65 -4.31 11.80
N GLN A 154 14.55 -5.08 12.40
CA GLN A 154 15.49 -4.59 13.41
C GLN A 154 16.38 -3.48 12.85
N LYS A 155 16.89 -3.67 11.63
CA LYS A 155 17.69 -2.65 10.94
C LYS A 155 16.89 -1.38 10.64
N ILE A 156 15.65 -1.52 10.18
CA ILE A 156 14.79 -0.39 9.84
C ILE A 156 14.40 0.38 11.10
N LEU A 157 14.01 -0.32 12.17
CA LEU A 157 13.50 0.32 13.38
C LEU A 157 14.61 0.83 14.29
N GLY A 158 15.76 0.15 14.39
CA GLY A 158 16.85 0.58 15.25
C GLY A 158 16.49 0.46 16.73
N GLU A 159 16.72 1.53 17.49
CA GLU A 159 16.51 1.57 18.95
C GLU A 159 15.03 1.46 19.34
N GLU A 160 14.12 1.78 18.42
CA GLU A 160 12.67 1.77 18.63
C GLU A 160 12.05 0.39 18.32
N TYR A 161 12.83 -0.56 17.79
CA TYR A 161 12.39 -1.94 17.57
C TYR A 161 11.65 -2.56 18.78
N PRO A 162 12.17 -2.53 20.02
CA PRO A 162 11.48 -3.10 21.19
C PRO A 162 10.21 -2.34 21.61
N LEU A 163 9.99 -1.13 21.10
CA LEU A 163 8.82 -0.31 21.44
C LEU A 163 7.59 -0.66 20.59
N VAL A 164 7.81 -1.29 19.43
CA VAL A 164 6.73 -1.65 18.50
C VAL A 164 6.13 -3.00 18.89
N LYS A 165 4.86 -2.96 19.32
CA LYS A 165 4.07 -4.15 19.66
C LYS A 165 3.24 -4.68 18.49
N GLN A 166 2.86 -3.78 17.58
CA GLN A 166 2.11 -4.12 16.38
C GLN A 166 2.29 -3.05 15.30
N VAL A 167 2.04 -3.44 14.06
CA VAL A 167 2.09 -2.62 12.85
C VAL A 167 0.72 -2.58 12.22
N ILE A 168 0.22 -1.37 12.00
CA ILE A 168 -1.06 -1.07 11.36
C ILE A 168 -0.77 -0.37 10.03
N PHE A 169 -1.39 -0.87 8.95
CA PHE A 169 -1.26 -0.28 7.63
C PHE A 169 -2.43 0.67 7.37
N VAL A 170 -2.14 1.95 7.19
CA VAL A 170 -3.10 2.99 6.77
C VAL A 170 -3.08 3.06 5.25
N ILE A 171 -4.14 2.57 4.61
CA ILE A 171 -4.19 2.28 3.18
C ILE A 171 -5.15 3.21 2.47
N GLY A 172 -4.62 4.05 1.58
CA GLY A 172 -5.41 4.90 0.68
C GLY A 172 -5.87 4.15 -0.57
N GLN A 173 -7.16 4.23 -0.84
CA GLN A 173 -7.83 3.72 -2.03
C GLN A 173 -7.96 4.86 -3.05
N GLU A 174 -7.52 4.63 -4.28
CA GLU A 174 -7.43 5.70 -5.29
C GLU A 174 -8.31 5.43 -6.52
N ILE A 175 -9.11 6.43 -6.87
CA ILE A 175 -9.81 6.56 -8.17
C ILE A 175 -9.25 7.81 -8.86
N ASP A 176 -8.83 7.69 -10.11
CA ASP A 176 -8.27 8.79 -10.92
C ASP A 176 -7.20 9.63 -10.20
N LYS A 177 -6.31 8.95 -9.47
CA LYS A 177 -5.20 9.51 -8.68
C LYS A 177 -5.62 10.35 -7.46
N ARG A 178 -6.90 10.35 -7.11
CA ARG A 178 -7.42 10.94 -5.87
C ARG A 178 -7.69 9.84 -4.86
N VAL A 179 -7.35 10.08 -3.60
CA VAL A 179 -7.70 9.14 -2.52
C VAL A 179 -9.18 9.36 -2.19
N VAL A 180 -9.99 8.33 -2.37
CA VAL A 180 -11.44 8.37 -2.14
C VAL A 180 -11.86 7.62 -0.87
N GLY A 181 -10.98 6.76 -0.37
CA GLY A 181 -11.21 5.94 0.80
C GLY A 181 -9.91 5.65 1.54
N VAL A 182 -10.01 5.44 2.85
CA VAL A 182 -8.87 5.03 3.67
C VAL A 182 -9.31 3.95 4.64
N GLU A 183 -8.54 2.87 4.71
CA GLU A 183 -8.72 1.83 5.72
C GLU A 183 -7.46 1.67 6.56
N ALA A 184 -7.63 1.52 7.88
CA ALA A 184 -6.59 0.98 8.75
C ALA A 184 -6.72 -0.55 8.79
N ARG A 185 -5.67 -1.26 8.41
CA ARG A 185 -5.66 -2.73 8.32
C ARG A 185 -4.59 -3.30 9.25
N LEU A 186 -4.99 -4.22 10.12
CA LEU A 186 -4.10 -5.03 10.91
C LEU A 186 -4.02 -6.43 10.30
N PHE A 187 -2.81 -6.87 10.00
CA PHE A 187 -2.53 -8.22 9.50
C PHE A 187 -1.80 -9.04 10.54
N ASN A 188 -1.86 -10.36 10.44
CA ASN A 188 -0.93 -11.24 11.15
C ASN A 188 0.42 -11.28 10.42
N ARG A 189 1.40 -12.01 10.99
CA ARG A 189 2.73 -12.16 10.39
C ARG A 189 2.77 -12.80 9.00
N TYR A 190 1.66 -13.31 8.49
CA TYR A 190 1.51 -13.94 7.16
C TYR A 190 0.69 -13.09 6.17
N PHE A 191 0.41 -11.82 6.49
CA PHE A 191 -0.49 -10.95 5.73
C PHE A 191 -1.95 -11.40 5.69
N GLU A 192 -2.41 -12.21 6.63
CA GLU A 192 -3.84 -12.50 6.80
C GLU A 192 -4.48 -11.37 7.60
N LEU A 193 -5.60 -10.85 7.10
CA LEU A 193 -6.29 -9.73 7.74
C LEU A 193 -6.90 -10.16 9.09
N ILE A 194 -6.47 -9.51 10.16
CA ILE A 194 -6.96 -9.73 11.52
C ILE A 194 -8.12 -8.78 11.83
N ASP A 195 -7.95 -7.50 11.53
CA ASP A 195 -8.88 -6.43 11.88
C ASP A 195 -8.81 -5.30 10.85
N LYS A 196 -9.90 -4.56 10.68
CA LYS A 196 -9.96 -3.39 9.81
C LYS A 196 -10.89 -2.31 10.36
N ALA A 197 -10.52 -1.05 10.16
CA ALA A 197 -11.37 0.10 10.41
C ALA A 197 -11.45 0.96 9.15
N ASP A 198 -12.68 1.37 8.82
CA ASP A 198 -12.94 2.31 7.73
C ASP A 198 -12.78 3.74 8.26
N TRP A 199 -11.84 4.47 7.66
CA TRP A 199 -11.51 5.87 7.97
C TRP A 199 -11.83 6.79 6.77
N THR A 200 -12.65 6.32 5.83
CA THR A 200 -13.06 7.08 4.64
C THR A 200 -13.75 8.39 4.98
N ALA A 201 -14.47 8.47 6.11
CA ALA A 201 -15.09 9.69 6.59
C ALA A 201 -14.10 10.85 6.84
N TYR A 202 -12.84 10.52 7.11
CA TYR A 202 -11.77 11.49 7.39
C TYR A 202 -10.97 11.89 6.15
N VAL A 203 -11.27 11.31 4.99
CA VAL A 203 -10.63 11.68 3.72
C VAL A 203 -10.83 13.17 3.50
N PHE A 204 -9.75 13.87 3.20
CA PHE A 204 -9.78 15.29 2.90
C PHE A 204 -10.67 15.56 1.68
N LYS A 205 -11.69 16.41 1.86
CA LYS A 205 -12.57 16.87 0.78
C LYS A 205 -12.24 18.34 0.50
N ASP A 206 -11.91 18.66 -0.74
CA ASP A 206 -11.88 20.04 -1.19
C ASP A 206 -13.33 20.56 -1.20
N GLU A 207 -13.64 21.61 -0.43
CA GLU A 207 -15.00 22.18 -0.31
C GLU A 207 -15.60 22.62 -1.66
N TYR A 208 -14.80 22.66 -2.73
CA TYR A 208 -15.20 23.02 -4.09
C TYR A 208 -15.34 21.84 -5.06
N SER A 209 -15.00 20.60 -4.68
CA SER A 209 -15.12 19.44 -5.58
C SER A 209 -16.51 18.80 -5.61
N ASP A 210 -17.34 19.05 -4.60
CA ASP A 210 -18.66 18.43 -4.47
C ASP A 210 -19.72 19.01 -5.44
N VAL A 211 -19.41 20.13 -6.11
CA VAL A 211 -20.31 20.74 -7.12
C VAL A 211 -20.24 20.02 -8.47
N ALA A 212 -19.18 19.26 -8.75
CA ALA A 212 -18.95 18.65 -10.05
C ALA A 212 -19.56 17.24 -10.20
N VAL A 213 -20.06 16.61 -9.13
CA VAL A 213 -20.45 15.19 -9.14
C VAL A 213 -21.97 14.97 -9.26
N LEU A 214 -22.79 16.03 -9.27
CA LEU A 214 -24.25 15.88 -9.33
C LEU A 214 -24.87 15.83 -10.74
N ASN A 215 -24.08 15.90 -11.81
CA ASN A 215 -24.61 15.89 -13.19
C ASN A 215 -23.81 14.99 -14.16
N GLU A 216 -23.67 13.70 -13.86
CA GLU A 216 -23.48 12.72 -14.92
C GLU A 216 -24.60 11.68 -14.87
N GLU A 217 -25.58 11.89 -15.76
CA GLU A 217 -26.55 10.88 -16.15
C GLU A 217 -25.81 9.60 -16.56
N VAL A 218 -26.34 8.47 -16.10
CA VAL A 218 -25.88 7.12 -16.43
C VAL A 218 -25.94 6.95 -17.95
N VAL A 219 -24.80 7.04 -18.63
CA VAL A 219 -24.68 6.62 -20.03
C VAL A 219 -24.26 5.14 -20.04
N GLU A 220 -25.15 4.32 -20.60
CA GLU A 220 -24.98 2.88 -20.76
C GLU A 220 -23.65 2.51 -21.44
N SER A 221 -23.11 1.38 -20.99
CA SER A 221 -21.86 0.76 -21.43
C SER A 221 -21.76 0.58 -22.95
N MET A 222 -20.72 1.16 -23.56
CA MET A 222 -20.21 0.70 -24.84
C MET A 222 -18.91 -0.07 -24.63
N ASP A 223 -18.88 -1.33 -25.06
CA ASP A 223 -17.69 -2.19 -25.08
C ASP A 223 -16.58 -1.55 -25.92
N ILE A 224 -15.53 -1.05 -25.25
CA ILE A 224 -14.34 -0.51 -25.92
C ILE A 224 -13.44 -1.69 -26.30
N ILE A 225 -13.49 -2.10 -27.57
CA ILE A 225 -12.51 -3.00 -28.18
C ILE A 225 -11.12 -2.35 -28.09
N PRO A 226 -10.12 -2.96 -27.43
CA PRO A 226 -8.80 -2.35 -27.31
C PRO A 226 -8.11 -2.23 -28.68
N LYS A 227 -7.87 -1.00 -29.15
CA LYS A 227 -7.04 -0.77 -30.35
C LYS A 227 -5.58 -1.13 -30.04
N ILE A 228 -5.14 -2.27 -30.58
CA ILE A 228 -3.75 -2.71 -30.53
C ILE A 228 -2.88 -1.73 -31.31
N LYS A 229 -1.81 -1.22 -30.70
CA LYS A 229 -0.83 -0.33 -31.35
C LYS A 229 -0.25 -1.00 -32.62
N PRO A 230 -0.07 -0.28 -33.75
CA PRO A 230 0.39 -0.85 -35.01
C PRO A 230 1.71 -1.63 -34.91
N SER A 231 2.61 -1.21 -34.01
CA SER A 231 3.89 -1.88 -33.74
C SER A 231 3.74 -3.26 -33.12
N VAL A 232 2.70 -3.49 -32.31
CA VAL A 232 2.41 -4.79 -31.69
C VAL A 232 1.78 -5.76 -32.70
N LYS A 233 0.98 -5.23 -33.64
CA LYS A 233 0.40 -6.03 -34.73
C LYS A 233 1.48 -6.55 -35.68
N LYS A 234 2.40 -5.68 -36.13
CA LYS A 234 3.55 -6.09 -36.97
C LYS A 234 4.43 -7.14 -36.29
N ARG A 235 4.72 -6.96 -34.99
CA ARG A 235 5.55 -7.92 -34.23
C ARG A 235 4.88 -9.29 -34.08
N LYS A 236 3.55 -9.35 -33.91
CA LYS A 236 2.81 -10.62 -33.88
C LYS A 236 2.83 -11.32 -35.24
N GLU A 237 2.65 -10.58 -36.33
CA GLU A 237 2.69 -11.13 -37.69
C GLU A 237 4.08 -11.68 -38.06
N GLU A 238 5.16 -11.01 -37.65
CA GLU A 238 6.53 -11.49 -37.84
C GLU A 238 6.83 -12.75 -37.03
N ILE A 239 6.34 -12.83 -35.78
CA ILE A 239 6.50 -14.03 -34.94
C ILE A 239 5.69 -15.20 -35.51
N ALA A 240 4.48 -14.97 -36.02
CA ALA A 240 3.67 -16.00 -36.65
C ALA A 240 4.30 -16.52 -37.95
N LYS A 241 4.84 -15.63 -38.79
CA LYS A 241 5.57 -16.04 -40.01
C LYS A 241 6.82 -16.86 -39.70
N LYS A 242 7.58 -16.51 -38.64
CA LYS A 242 8.75 -17.30 -38.23
C LYS A 242 8.38 -18.70 -37.75
N LYS A 243 7.29 -18.86 -36.99
CA LYS A 243 6.83 -20.18 -36.54
C LYS A 243 6.41 -21.10 -37.69
N LEU A 244 5.67 -20.57 -38.67
CA LEU A 244 5.26 -21.34 -39.85
C LEU A 244 6.45 -21.80 -40.70
N LEU A 245 7.52 -20.99 -40.78
CA LEU A 245 8.76 -21.33 -41.49
C LEU A 245 9.60 -22.39 -40.73
N GLU A 246 9.55 -22.41 -39.40
CA GLU A 246 10.23 -23.43 -38.58
C GLU A 246 9.48 -24.77 -38.54
N GLU A 247 8.15 -24.74 -38.64
CA GLU A 247 7.30 -25.94 -38.72
C GLU A 247 7.42 -26.62 -40.09
N GLY A 248 7.42 -25.86 -41.20
CA GLY A 248 7.61 -26.42 -42.54
C GLY A 248 8.98 -27.07 -42.76
N LYS A 249 10.04 -26.57 -42.11
CA LYS A 249 11.38 -27.18 -42.18
C LYS A 249 11.52 -28.47 -41.38
N LYS A 250 10.65 -28.73 -40.40
CA LYS A 250 10.64 -29.99 -39.63
C LYS A 250 9.86 -31.10 -40.33
N GLU A 251 8.97 -30.76 -41.26
CA GLU A 251 8.22 -31.74 -42.07
C GLU A 251 9.01 -32.21 -43.31
N GLU A 252 9.90 -31.39 -43.88
CA GLU A 252 10.75 -31.78 -45.01
C GLU A 252 11.97 -32.65 -44.63
N ASP A 253 12.39 -32.69 -43.36
CA ASP A 253 13.57 -33.45 -42.88
C ASP A 253 13.20 -34.86 -42.34
N ASN A 254 11.93 -35.26 -42.42
CA ASN A 254 11.41 -36.56 -41.98
C ASN A 254 10.62 -37.32 -43.08
N GLY A 255 10.82 -36.95 -44.36
CA GLY A 255 10.24 -37.63 -45.54
C GLY A 255 11.21 -38.54 -46.27
#